data_AF-A0A6N7W711-F1
#
_entry.id   AF-A0A6N7W711-F1
#
_cell.length_a   1.000
_cell.length_b   1.000
_cell.length_c   1.000
_cell.angle_alpha   90.00
_cell.angle_beta   90.00
_cell.angle_gamma   90.00
#
_symmetry.space_group_name_H-M   'P 1'
#
loop_
_entity.id
_entity.type
_entity.pdbx_description
1 polymer ?
#
loop_
_entity_poly.entity_id
_entity_poly.type
_entity_poly.pdbx_seq_one_letter_code
_entity_poly.pdbx_strand_id
1 'polypeptide(L)'
;MCTRFVYHGNDMITGFNFDIDLSVWKHKVIMDEERFYIGILRPDRTYHSYHGVNKNGNVGTLLYVHGNPGGEYQASPDCMTIADLAEEFIKGQITFDDALQLVRDKKITYAPDATMQALLSDIHGRVLIIEPGLGYREEHKKYSLITNYSLIDPESTKNYIVPGDDRYERALQLLDCCGNDFSVSNAYTLLHAVRQEGAWATRVSFVYSAKEQAVYYVENNRFEHITKYVFP
;
A
#
# COMPACT_ATOMS: atom_id res chain seq x y z
N MET A 1 -8.46 -2.88 6.88
CA MET A 1 -8.34 -4.13 6.11
C MET A 1 -7.64 -3.79 4.80
N CYS A 2 -6.48 -4.37 4.50
CA CYS A 2 -5.71 -4.32 3.24
C CYS A 2 -4.47 -5.23 3.43
N THR A 3 -3.88 -5.72 2.34
CA THR A 3 -2.60 -6.46 2.38
C THR A 3 -1.67 -5.92 1.30
N ARG A 4 -0.42 -5.60 1.65
CA ARG A 4 0.59 -5.09 0.72
C ARG A 4 1.88 -5.87 0.87
N PHE A 5 2.48 -6.28 -0.24
CA PHE A 5 3.84 -6.85 -0.23
C PHE A 5 4.71 -6.28 -1.35
N VAL A 6 6.01 -6.27 -1.12
CA VAL A 6 7.08 -6.01 -2.10
C VAL A 6 7.96 -7.24 -2.13
N TYR A 7 8.32 -7.72 -3.32
CA TYR A 7 9.21 -8.85 -3.52
C TYR A 7 10.35 -8.44 -4.44
N HIS A 8 11.58 -8.61 -3.96
CA HIS A 8 12.80 -8.30 -4.69
C HIS A 8 13.48 -9.62 -5.11
N GLY A 9 13.11 -10.10 -6.30
CA GLY A 9 13.69 -11.28 -6.94
C GLY A 9 14.38 -10.90 -8.25
N ASN A 10 14.28 -11.79 -9.26
CA ASN A 10 14.73 -11.50 -10.63
C ASN A 10 13.91 -10.38 -11.30
N ASP A 11 12.73 -10.11 -10.76
CA ASP A 11 11.91 -8.94 -11.03
C ASP A 11 11.54 -8.30 -9.67
N MET A 12 11.35 -6.98 -9.64
CA MET A 12 10.73 -6.31 -8.52
C MET A 12 9.22 -6.36 -8.74
N ILE A 13 8.57 -7.23 -7.95
CA ILE A 13 7.13 -7.45 -8.05
C ILE A 13 6.49 -7.01 -6.75
N THR A 14 5.38 -6.30 -6.89
CA THR A 14 4.74 -5.70 -5.74
C THR A 14 3.23 -5.78 -5.88
N GLY A 15 2.55 -6.34 -4.87
CA GLY A 15 1.11 -6.59 -4.91
C GLY A 15 0.35 -5.92 -3.77
N PHE A 16 -0.92 -5.59 -4.02
CA PHE A 16 -1.81 -4.95 -3.06
C PHE A 16 -3.25 -5.47 -3.19
N ASN A 17 -3.87 -5.78 -2.06
CA ASN A 17 -5.32 -5.95 -1.92
C ASN A 17 -5.91 -4.71 -1.25
N PHE A 18 -6.81 -4.04 -1.97
CA PHE A 18 -7.61 -2.92 -1.48
C PHE A 18 -8.94 -3.42 -0.95
N ASP A 19 -8.99 -3.59 0.37
CA ASP A 19 -10.18 -4.06 1.08
C ASP A 19 -10.92 -2.86 1.66
N ILE A 20 -12.14 -2.61 1.18
CA ILE A 20 -12.86 -1.39 1.55
C ILE A 20 -14.37 -1.61 1.66
N ASP A 21 -14.97 -0.92 2.61
CA ASP A 21 -16.42 -0.82 2.77
C ASP A 21 -17.01 0.25 1.84
N LEU A 22 -17.78 -0.20 0.85
CA LEU A 22 -18.43 0.65 -0.15
C LEU A 22 -19.62 1.45 0.41
N SER A 23 -20.08 1.16 1.63
CA SER A 23 -21.07 2.00 2.31
C SER A 23 -20.46 3.30 2.83
N VAL A 24 -19.14 3.32 3.02
CA VAL A 24 -18.39 4.47 3.55
C VAL A 24 -17.63 5.20 2.44
N TRP A 25 -17.00 4.44 1.52
CA TRP A 25 -16.06 5.00 0.57
C TRP A 25 -16.45 4.73 -0.88
N LYS A 26 -16.33 5.78 -1.70
CA LYS A 26 -16.43 5.67 -3.16
C LYS A 26 -15.03 5.67 -3.77
N HIS A 27 -14.75 4.66 -4.59
CA HIS A 27 -13.46 4.52 -5.27
C HIS A 27 -13.65 4.31 -6.78
N LYS A 28 -12.56 4.49 -7.52
CA LYS A 28 -12.46 4.19 -8.95
C LYS A 28 -11.01 3.86 -9.32
N VAL A 29 -10.80 2.85 -10.19
CA VAL A 29 -9.49 2.64 -10.84
C VAL A 29 -9.29 3.69 -11.94
N ILE A 30 -8.17 4.40 -11.90
CA ILE A 30 -7.85 5.47 -12.84
C ILE A 30 -6.43 5.24 -13.40
N MET A 31 -6.30 5.48 -14.70
CA MET A 31 -5.03 5.46 -15.42
C MET A 31 -4.88 6.82 -16.12
N ASP A 32 -3.71 7.43 -16.00
CA ASP A 32 -3.29 8.60 -16.77
C ASP A 32 -1.90 8.35 -17.41
N GLU A 33 -1.27 9.37 -17.99
CA GLU A 33 0.02 9.23 -18.68
C GLU A 33 1.16 8.83 -17.73
N GLU A 34 1.02 9.13 -16.45
CA GLU A 34 2.06 8.95 -15.45
C GLU A 34 1.77 7.81 -14.49
N ARG A 35 0.49 7.44 -14.30
CA ARG A 35 0.08 6.65 -13.14
C ARG A 35 -1.05 5.67 -13.43
N PHE A 36 -0.99 4.56 -12.71
CA PHE A 36 -2.13 3.73 -12.36
C PHE A 36 -2.45 3.96 -10.88
N TYR A 37 -3.71 4.20 -10.52
CA TYR A 37 -4.07 4.32 -9.10
C TYR A 37 -5.53 3.95 -8.81
N ILE A 38 -5.77 3.58 -7.55
CA ILE A 38 -7.11 3.46 -6.98
C ILE A 38 -7.43 4.82 -6.35
N GLY A 39 -8.26 5.59 -7.06
CA GLY A 39 -8.72 6.89 -6.60
C GLY A 39 -9.80 6.73 -5.53
N ILE A 40 -9.67 7.43 -4.40
CA ILE A 40 -10.74 7.57 -3.39
C ILE A 40 -11.36 8.97 -3.54
N LEU A 41 -12.69 9.03 -3.67
CA LEU A 41 -13.39 10.31 -3.76
C LEU A 41 -13.39 11.01 -2.40
N ARG A 42 -12.89 12.24 -2.35
CA ARG A 42 -12.82 13.06 -1.14
C ARG A 42 -13.85 14.20 -1.16
N PRO A 43 -14.09 14.88 -0.02
CA PRO A 43 -15.09 15.96 0.06
C PRO A 43 -14.86 17.13 -0.91
N ASP A 44 -13.63 17.33 -1.38
CA ASP A 44 -13.27 18.29 -2.41
C ASP A 44 -13.76 17.89 -3.83
N ARG A 45 -14.38 16.70 -3.94
CA ARG A 45 -14.91 16.09 -5.17
C ARG A 45 -13.84 15.57 -6.13
N THR A 46 -12.60 15.42 -5.65
CA THR A 46 -11.48 14.86 -6.41
C THR A 46 -11.26 13.40 -6.00
N TYR A 47 -10.81 12.58 -6.96
CA TYR A 47 -10.28 11.25 -6.68
C TYR A 47 -8.79 11.37 -6.36
N HIS A 48 -8.42 11.18 -5.09
CA HIS A 48 -7.04 11.24 -4.64
C HIS A 48 -6.32 9.89 -4.81
N SER A 49 -5.05 9.93 -5.18
CA SER A 49 -4.22 8.75 -5.41
C SER A 49 -3.48 8.33 -4.14
N TYR A 50 -4.17 7.61 -3.24
CA TYR A 50 -3.57 7.07 -2.00
C TYR A 50 -3.03 5.64 -2.15
N HIS A 51 -3.37 4.96 -3.25
CA HIS A 51 -2.87 3.64 -3.60
C HIS A 51 -2.58 3.64 -5.10
N GLY A 52 -1.32 3.50 -5.50
CA GLY A 52 -1.00 3.57 -6.92
C GLY A 52 0.46 3.37 -7.24
N VAL A 53 0.71 3.34 -8.54
CA VAL A 53 1.99 3.10 -9.20
C VAL A 53 2.22 4.25 -10.16
N ASN A 54 3.40 4.87 -10.09
CA ASN A 54 3.88 5.82 -11.08
C ASN A 54 4.74 5.10 -12.12
N LYS A 55 4.82 5.63 -13.34
CA LYS A 55 5.65 5.09 -14.43
C LYS A 55 7.14 5.04 -14.07
N ASN A 56 7.60 5.88 -13.14
CA ASN A 56 8.96 5.84 -12.60
C ASN A 56 9.22 4.63 -11.65
N GLY A 57 8.18 3.84 -11.36
CA GLY A 57 8.22 2.65 -10.51
C GLY A 57 7.97 2.91 -9.01
N ASN A 58 7.68 4.15 -8.62
CA ASN A 58 7.19 4.46 -7.28
C ASN A 58 5.82 3.80 -7.07
N VAL A 59 5.67 3.08 -5.97
CA VAL A 59 4.40 2.49 -5.54
C VAL A 59 4.11 2.90 -4.11
N GLY A 60 3.00 3.58 -3.89
CA GLY A 60 2.54 3.99 -2.57
C GLY A 60 1.21 3.36 -2.25
N THR A 61 1.02 2.97 -0.99
CA THR A 61 -0.27 2.51 -0.47
C THR A 61 -0.47 2.93 0.98
N LEU A 62 -1.65 3.45 1.30
CA LEU A 62 -2.13 3.60 2.67
C LEU A 62 -2.87 2.34 3.14
N LEU A 63 -2.78 2.00 4.41
CA LEU A 63 -3.54 0.91 5.03
C LEU A 63 -4.09 1.40 6.36
N TYR A 64 -5.34 1.04 6.67
CA TYR A 64 -5.90 1.31 8.00
C TYR A 64 -5.05 0.66 9.09
N VAL A 65 -4.81 1.40 10.16
CA VAL A 65 -4.15 0.93 11.39
C VAL A 65 -4.89 1.52 12.58
N HIS A 66 -4.89 0.83 13.72
CA HIS A 66 -5.38 1.44 14.95
C HIS A 66 -4.48 2.63 15.33
N GLY A 67 -5.11 3.76 15.66
CA GLY A 67 -4.40 5.03 15.86
C GLY A 67 -3.49 5.03 17.08
N ASN A 68 -2.33 5.67 16.95
CA ASN A 68 -1.44 6.01 18.05
C ASN A 68 -1.58 7.52 18.38
N PRO A 69 -1.74 7.91 19.66
CA PRO A 69 -1.86 9.32 20.04
C PRO A 69 -0.73 10.23 19.52
N GLY A 70 0.49 9.70 19.40
CA GLY A 70 1.63 10.44 18.84
C GLY A 70 1.48 10.82 17.36
N GLY A 71 0.59 10.11 16.64
CA GLY A 71 0.30 10.32 15.22
C GLY A 71 -0.90 11.24 14.96
N GLU A 72 -1.57 11.76 16.00
CA GLU A 72 -2.73 12.64 15.83
C GLU A 72 -2.44 13.83 14.90
N TYR A 73 -3.46 14.19 14.11
CA TYR A 73 -3.37 15.30 13.17
C TYR A 73 -3.01 16.60 13.89
N GLN A 74 -2.07 17.34 13.32
CA GLN A 74 -1.65 18.63 13.82
C GLN A 74 -1.43 19.59 12.65
N ALA A 75 -2.15 20.71 12.63
CA ALA A 75 -1.96 21.78 11.67
C ALA A 75 -0.71 22.60 12.04
N SER A 76 0.47 22.16 11.58
CA SER A 76 1.75 22.83 11.80
C SER A 76 2.64 22.72 10.55
N PRO A 77 3.47 23.73 10.22
CA PRO A 77 4.45 23.64 9.12
C PRO A 77 5.47 22.49 9.27
N ASP A 78 5.72 22.08 10.52
CA ASP A 78 6.63 20.97 10.85
C ASP A 78 5.95 19.59 10.73
N CYS A 79 4.65 19.57 10.42
CA CYS A 79 3.87 18.35 10.23
C CYS A 79 3.56 18.12 8.75
N MET A 80 3.43 16.85 8.39
CA MET A 80 2.90 16.41 7.10
C MET A 80 1.93 15.26 7.36
N THR A 81 0.79 15.21 6.65
CA THR A 81 -0.07 14.04 6.78
C THR A 81 0.53 12.89 5.98
N ILE A 82 0.35 11.67 6.47
CA ILE A 82 0.78 10.47 5.75
C ILE A 82 0.06 10.32 4.39
N ALA A 83 -1.15 10.87 4.29
CA ALA A 83 -1.92 10.87 3.04
C ALA A 83 -1.30 11.78 1.99
N ASP A 84 -0.89 13.00 2.37
CA ASP A 84 -0.19 13.93 1.47
C ASP A 84 1.14 13.32 1.01
N LEU A 85 1.92 12.76 1.95
CA LEU A 85 3.20 12.14 1.63
C LEU A 85 3.05 10.99 0.62
N ALA A 86 2.11 10.09 0.86
CA ALA A 86 1.85 8.99 -0.07
C ALA A 86 1.36 9.49 -1.42
N GLU A 87 0.50 10.51 -1.44
CA GLU A 87 -0.05 11.04 -2.68
C GLU A 87 1.01 11.77 -3.52
N GLU A 88 1.87 12.59 -2.91
CA GLU A 88 3.01 13.24 -3.58
C GLU A 88 3.97 12.19 -4.16
N PHE A 89 4.22 11.10 -3.42
CA PHE A 89 5.07 9.99 -3.86
C PHE A 89 4.48 9.25 -5.08
N ILE A 90 3.17 8.95 -5.06
CA ILE A 90 2.45 8.31 -6.17
C ILE A 90 2.33 9.26 -7.36
N LYS A 91 2.23 10.57 -7.13
CA LYS A 91 2.28 11.60 -8.17
C LYS A 91 3.65 11.70 -8.84
N GLY A 92 4.70 11.09 -8.27
CA GLY A 92 6.08 11.24 -8.73
C GLY A 92 6.63 12.64 -8.48
N GLN A 93 6.03 13.40 -7.56
CA GLN A 93 6.50 14.74 -7.17
C GLN A 93 7.71 14.68 -6.24
N ILE A 94 7.84 13.58 -5.50
CA ILE A 94 8.95 13.30 -4.61
C ILE A 94 9.55 11.93 -4.95
N THR A 95 10.87 11.81 -4.83
CA THR A 95 11.59 10.54 -4.95
C THR A 95 11.53 9.74 -3.64
N PHE A 96 12.08 8.52 -3.64
CA PHE A 96 12.23 7.74 -2.42
C PHE A 96 13.13 8.45 -1.40
N ASP A 97 14.21 9.08 -1.87
CA ASP A 97 15.15 9.79 -0.99
C ASP A 97 14.51 11.05 -0.41
N ASP A 98 13.69 11.76 -1.19
CA ASP A 98 12.89 12.89 -0.69
C ASP A 98 11.88 12.42 0.38
N ALA A 99 11.16 11.32 0.13
CA ALA A 99 10.23 10.75 1.10
C ALA A 99 10.95 10.35 2.39
N LEU A 100 12.12 9.72 2.29
CA LEU A 100 12.96 9.35 3.42
C LEU A 100 13.46 10.58 4.20
N GLN A 101 13.80 11.67 3.51
CA GLN A 101 14.18 12.93 4.13
C GLN A 101 12.98 13.58 4.85
N LEU A 102 11.80 13.59 4.22
CA LEU A 102 10.58 14.14 4.80
C LEU A 102 10.18 13.43 6.10
N VAL A 103 10.26 12.10 6.18
CA VAL A 103 9.93 11.36 7.41
C VAL A 103 10.97 11.56 8.53
N ARG A 104 12.18 12.03 8.21
CA ARG A 104 13.22 12.40 9.19
C ARG A 104 13.02 13.81 9.73
N ASP A 105 12.67 14.74 8.85
CA ASP A 105 12.63 16.17 9.18
C ASP A 105 11.27 16.63 9.70
N LYS A 106 10.18 15.97 9.28
CA LYS A 106 8.81 16.34 9.65
C LYS A 106 8.17 15.30 10.56
N LYS A 107 7.26 15.78 11.41
CA LYS A 107 6.34 14.90 12.12
C LYS A 107 5.27 14.40 11.15
N ILE A 108 5.29 13.10 10.86
CA ILE A 108 4.24 12.46 10.08
C ILE A 108 3.02 12.22 10.97
N THR A 109 1.86 12.68 10.51
CA THR A 109 0.58 12.60 11.22
C THR A 109 -0.47 11.86 10.40
N TYR A 110 -1.55 11.46 11.04
CA TYR A 110 -2.76 10.99 10.37
C TYR A 110 -3.48 12.11 9.62
N ALA A 111 -4.41 11.74 8.75
CA ALA A 111 -5.40 12.69 8.26
C ALA A 111 -6.44 12.98 9.36
N PRO A 112 -7.14 14.14 9.32
CA PRO A 112 -8.16 14.47 10.32
C PRO A 112 -9.29 13.45 10.46
N ASP A 113 -9.55 12.65 9.43
CA ASP A 113 -10.69 11.73 9.33
C ASP A 113 -10.32 10.25 9.30
N ALA A 114 -9.02 9.90 9.31
CA ALA A 114 -8.59 8.50 9.22
C ALA A 114 -7.18 8.24 9.78
N THR A 115 -7.05 7.12 10.50
CA THR A 115 -5.77 6.59 10.98
C THR A 115 -5.22 5.57 10.00
N MET A 116 -4.08 5.88 9.39
CA MET A 116 -3.46 5.09 8.32
C MET A 116 -1.96 4.93 8.57
N GLN A 117 -1.40 3.81 8.11
CA GLN A 117 0.03 3.58 7.92
C GLN A 117 0.34 3.50 6.42
N ALA A 118 1.60 3.65 6.03
CA ALA A 118 2.02 3.59 4.63
C ALA A 118 3.09 2.54 4.41
N LEU A 119 3.07 1.96 3.22
CA LEU A 119 4.23 1.33 2.60
C LEU A 119 4.47 2.04 1.27
N LEU A 120 5.64 2.67 1.15
CA LEU A 120 6.16 3.24 -0.09
C LEU A 120 7.30 2.35 -0.60
N SER A 121 7.38 2.14 -1.89
CA SER A 121 8.49 1.40 -2.51
C SER A 121 8.87 1.99 -3.86
N ASP A 122 10.13 1.86 -4.24
CA ASP A 122 10.62 2.31 -5.56
C ASP A 122 10.92 1.15 -6.51
N ILE A 123 11.34 1.50 -7.73
CA ILE A 123 11.68 0.53 -8.77
C ILE A 123 12.85 -0.40 -8.40
N HIS A 124 13.68 0.01 -7.45
CA HIS A 124 14.85 -0.75 -6.98
C HIS A 124 14.51 -1.70 -5.82
N GLY A 125 13.23 -1.77 -5.41
CA GLY A 125 12.80 -2.62 -4.31
C GLY A 125 13.17 -2.08 -2.94
N ARG A 126 13.55 -0.79 -2.82
CA ARG A 126 13.65 -0.12 -1.51
C ARG A 126 12.24 0.10 -0.98
N VAL A 127 12.08 -0.03 0.33
CA VAL A 127 10.80 0.04 1.02
C VAL A 127 10.90 0.99 2.20
N LEU A 128 9.90 1.86 2.35
CA LEU A 128 9.72 2.75 3.48
C LEU A 128 8.34 2.48 4.10
N ILE A 129 8.34 1.89 5.30
CA ILE A 129 7.14 1.66 6.10
C ILE A 129 7.02 2.80 7.11
N ILE A 130 5.87 3.43 7.19
CA ILE A 130 5.65 4.64 8.00
C ILE A 130 4.41 4.43 8.86
N GLU A 131 4.59 4.58 10.17
CA GLU A 131 3.52 4.48 11.16
C GLU A 131 3.49 5.78 11.98
N PRO A 132 2.53 6.68 11.73
CA PRO A 132 2.45 7.97 12.43
C PRO A 132 2.43 7.79 13.95
N GLY A 133 3.27 8.54 14.65
CA GLY A 133 3.46 8.44 16.11
C GLY A 133 4.46 7.38 16.57
N LEU A 134 4.82 6.41 15.72
CA LEU A 134 5.78 5.34 16.03
C LEU A 134 7.09 5.47 15.25
N GLY A 135 7.07 6.13 14.08
CA GLY A 135 8.23 6.41 13.26
C GLY A 135 8.18 5.70 11.91
N TYR A 136 9.35 5.28 11.41
CA TYR A 136 9.47 4.63 10.11
C TYR A 136 10.50 3.49 10.13
N ARG A 137 10.42 2.59 9.15
CA ARG A 137 11.39 1.54 8.86
C ARG A 137 11.77 1.58 7.39
N GLU A 138 13.07 1.64 7.14
CA GLU A 138 13.64 1.46 5.81
C GLU A 138 14.05 -0.01 5.63
N GLU A 139 13.64 -0.62 4.52
CA GLU A 139 13.97 -2.00 4.20
C GLU A 139 14.46 -2.13 2.77
N HIS A 140 15.42 -3.03 2.58
CA HIS A 140 15.80 -3.54 1.27
C HIS A 140 16.04 -5.05 1.41
N LYS A 141 14.92 -5.77 1.56
CA LYS A 141 14.89 -7.21 1.86
C LYS A 141 14.43 -7.99 0.64
N LYS A 142 14.54 -9.31 0.69
CA LYS A 142 13.96 -10.23 -0.31
C LYS A 142 12.46 -10.00 -0.48
N TYR A 143 11.75 -9.75 0.61
CA TYR A 143 10.38 -9.26 0.59
C TYR A 143 10.09 -8.40 1.82
N SER A 144 9.06 -7.56 1.70
CA SER A 144 8.45 -6.79 2.78
C SER A 144 6.93 -6.97 2.70
N LEU A 145 6.25 -7.03 3.84
CA LEU A 145 4.81 -7.34 3.93
C LEU A 145 4.18 -6.49 5.03
N ILE A 146 3.04 -5.85 4.76
CA ILE A 146 2.22 -5.19 5.78
C ILE A 146 0.73 -5.52 5.59
N THR A 147 -0.01 -5.49 6.70
CA THR A 147 -1.48 -5.54 6.72
C THR A 147 -2.01 -4.34 7.53
N ASN A 148 -2.84 -4.56 8.56
CA ASN A 148 -3.54 -3.50 9.29
C ASN A 148 -3.13 -3.36 10.75
N TYR A 149 -2.10 -4.10 11.15
CA TYR A 149 -1.48 -3.95 12.44
C TYR A 149 -0.07 -3.39 12.28
N SER A 150 0.45 -2.88 13.37
CA SER A 150 1.76 -2.24 13.46
C SER A 150 2.86 -3.29 13.33
N LEU A 151 3.88 -2.98 12.53
CA LEU A 151 5.14 -3.72 12.54
C LEU A 151 6.15 -3.08 13.49
N ILE A 152 6.08 -1.77 13.71
CA ILE A 152 6.99 -1.03 14.60
C ILE A 152 6.76 -1.41 16.05
N ASP A 153 5.50 -1.40 16.50
CA ASP A 153 5.04 -1.78 17.84
C ASP A 153 3.80 -2.70 17.75
N PRO A 154 3.98 -4.01 17.50
CA PRO A 154 2.87 -4.94 17.32
C PRO A 154 1.90 -5.00 18.51
N GLU A 155 2.40 -4.84 19.75
CA GLU A 155 1.55 -4.87 20.95
C GLU A 155 0.55 -3.71 20.98
N SER A 156 0.88 -2.55 20.38
CA SER A 156 -0.05 -1.41 20.26
C SER A 156 -1.33 -1.72 19.48
N THR A 157 -1.27 -2.71 18.57
CA THR A 157 -2.38 -3.05 17.67
C THR A 157 -2.98 -4.44 17.93
N LYS A 158 -2.31 -5.27 18.72
CA LYS A 158 -2.70 -6.66 19.01
C LYS A 158 -4.13 -6.84 19.48
N ASN A 159 -4.61 -5.97 20.37
CA ASN A 159 -5.98 -6.05 20.92
C ASN A 159 -7.07 -5.63 19.92
N TYR A 160 -6.68 -5.09 18.75
CA TYR A 160 -7.59 -4.62 17.71
C TYR A 160 -7.60 -5.53 16.49
N ILE A 161 -6.83 -6.63 16.50
CA ILE A 161 -6.86 -7.65 15.45
C ILE A 161 -8.21 -8.36 15.50
N VAL A 162 -8.92 -8.39 14.37
CA VAL A 162 -10.21 -9.06 14.27
C VAL A 162 -10.01 -10.56 14.48
N PRO A 163 -10.82 -11.23 15.31
CA PRO A 163 -10.71 -12.67 15.51
C PRO A 163 -10.75 -13.43 14.18
N GLY A 164 -9.73 -14.26 13.93
CA GLY A 164 -9.58 -15.02 12.69
C GLY A 164 -8.90 -14.28 11.54
N ASP A 165 -8.47 -13.02 11.70
CA ASP A 165 -7.60 -12.37 10.73
C ASP A 165 -6.18 -12.92 10.82
N ASP A 166 -5.82 -13.75 9.84
CA ASP A 166 -4.53 -14.43 9.68
C ASP A 166 -3.87 -14.10 8.33
N ARG A 167 -4.30 -13.01 7.68
CA ARG A 167 -3.89 -12.65 6.31
C ARG A 167 -2.38 -12.45 6.19
N TYR A 168 -1.77 -11.87 7.21
CA TYR A 168 -0.33 -11.64 7.22
C TYR A 168 0.43 -12.96 7.33
N GLU A 169 0.03 -13.85 8.24
CA GLU A 169 0.67 -15.15 8.44
C GLU A 169 0.56 -16.01 7.19
N ARG A 170 -0.61 -16.03 6.54
CA ARG A 170 -0.80 -16.73 5.26
C ARG A 170 0.01 -16.11 4.13
N ALA A 171 0.06 -14.79 4.02
CA ALA A 171 0.91 -14.12 3.02
C ALA A 171 2.39 -14.41 3.27
N LEU A 172 2.84 -14.37 4.52
CA LEU A 172 4.22 -14.63 4.92
C LEU A 172 4.65 -16.05 4.53
N GLN A 173 3.83 -17.07 4.84
CA GLN A 173 4.09 -18.45 4.45
C GLN A 173 4.26 -18.62 2.93
N LEU A 174 3.43 -17.93 2.14
CA LEU A 174 3.52 -17.99 0.68
C LEU A 174 4.78 -17.30 0.15
N LEU A 175 5.19 -16.18 0.75
CA LEU A 175 6.41 -15.45 0.39
C LEU A 175 7.68 -16.25 0.76
N ASP A 176 7.69 -16.90 1.93
CA ASP A 176 8.81 -17.72 2.39
C ASP A 176 9.08 -18.95 1.51
N CYS A 177 8.03 -19.51 0.91
CA CYS A 177 8.16 -20.65 0.01
C CYS A 177 8.73 -20.29 -1.37
N CYS A 178 8.86 -19.01 -1.70
CA CYS A 178 9.27 -18.57 -3.04
C CYS A 178 10.78 -18.39 -3.18
N GLY A 179 11.33 -18.80 -4.33
CA GLY A 179 12.71 -18.52 -4.74
C GLY A 179 12.85 -17.16 -5.44
N ASN A 180 13.97 -16.91 -6.12
CA ASN A 180 14.17 -15.63 -6.83
C ASN A 180 13.26 -15.45 -8.07
N ASP A 181 12.59 -16.52 -8.52
CA ASP A 181 11.69 -16.54 -9.68
C ASP A 181 10.23 -16.19 -9.33
N PHE A 182 10.00 -15.38 -8.29
CA PHE A 182 8.66 -14.90 -7.96
C PHE A 182 8.08 -14.12 -9.15
N SER A 183 6.89 -14.54 -9.60
CA SER A 183 6.24 -14.02 -10.81
C SER A 183 4.93 -13.29 -10.49
N VAL A 184 4.38 -12.60 -11.49
CA VAL A 184 3.03 -12.01 -11.41
C VAL A 184 1.96 -13.06 -11.07
N SER A 185 2.12 -14.31 -11.53
CA SER A 185 1.22 -15.41 -11.18
C SER A 185 1.32 -15.81 -9.70
N ASN A 186 2.53 -15.82 -9.14
CA ASN A 186 2.71 -16.06 -7.70
C ASN A 186 2.09 -14.92 -6.87
N ALA A 187 2.28 -13.68 -7.30
CA ALA A 187 1.66 -12.50 -6.70
C ALA A 187 0.13 -12.63 -6.66
N TYR A 188 -0.51 -13.04 -7.77
CA TYR A 188 -1.95 -13.25 -7.80
C TYR A 188 -2.42 -14.40 -6.93
N THR A 189 -1.67 -15.50 -6.89
CA THR A 189 -1.97 -16.63 -5.99
C THR A 189 -1.97 -16.17 -4.54
N LEU A 190 -1.00 -15.35 -4.15
CA LEU A 190 -0.93 -14.74 -2.83
C LEU A 190 -2.12 -13.81 -2.57
N LEU A 191 -2.36 -12.82 -3.44
CA LEU A 191 -3.45 -11.86 -3.27
C LEU A 191 -4.82 -12.54 -3.23
N HIS A 192 -5.03 -13.58 -4.04
CA HIS A 192 -6.26 -14.37 -4.00
C HIS A 192 -6.41 -15.15 -2.69
N ALA A 193 -5.32 -15.70 -2.15
CA ALA A 193 -5.34 -16.46 -0.89
C ALA A 193 -5.69 -15.58 0.32
N VAL A 194 -5.29 -14.30 0.30
CA VAL A 194 -5.49 -13.35 1.41
C VAL A 194 -6.57 -12.29 1.13
N ARG A 195 -7.39 -12.52 0.10
CA ARG A 195 -8.52 -11.66 -0.24
C ARG A 195 -9.59 -11.71 0.85
N GLN A 196 -10.42 -10.68 0.88
CA GLN A 196 -11.55 -10.58 1.80
C GLN A 196 -12.87 -10.60 1.05
N GLU A 197 -13.92 -11.03 1.76
CA GLU A 197 -15.31 -11.06 1.29
C GLU A 197 -16.21 -10.31 2.30
N GLY A 198 -17.48 -10.10 1.95
CA GLY A 198 -18.43 -9.37 2.80
C GLY A 198 -18.30 -7.84 2.71
N ALA A 199 -18.55 -7.15 3.83
CA ALA A 199 -18.58 -5.68 3.87
C ALA A 199 -17.23 -5.06 3.46
N TRP A 200 -16.14 -5.62 3.99
CA TRP A 200 -14.75 -5.24 3.68
C TRP A 200 -14.14 -6.11 2.58
N ALA A 201 -14.93 -6.52 1.58
CA ALA A 201 -14.41 -7.34 0.48
C ALA A 201 -13.28 -6.63 -0.28
N THR A 202 -12.36 -7.40 -0.85
CA THR A 202 -11.32 -6.88 -1.74
C THR A 202 -11.97 -6.35 -3.03
N ARG A 203 -11.90 -5.03 -3.21
CA ARG A 203 -12.52 -4.33 -4.35
C ARG A 203 -11.58 -4.16 -5.51
N VAL A 204 -10.29 -3.99 -5.23
CA VAL A 204 -9.26 -3.97 -6.26
C VAL A 204 -8.06 -4.74 -5.75
N SER A 205 -7.47 -5.55 -6.62
CA SER A 205 -6.15 -6.14 -6.39
C SER A 205 -5.26 -5.70 -7.53
N PHE A 206 -4.06 -5.20 -7.24
CA PHE A 206 -3.08 -4.89 -8.29
C PHE A 206 -1.72 -5.54 -8.00
N VAL A 207 -1.02 -5.87 -9.08
CA VAL A 207 0.37 -6.36 -9.09
C VAL A 207 1.14 -5.51 -10.09
N TYR A 208 2.21 -4.88 -9.65
CA TYR A 208 3.16 -4.19 -10.54
C TYR A 208 4.42 -5.04 -10.72
N SER A 209 4.88 -5.13 -11.96
CA SER A 209 6.17 -5.70 -12.36
C SER A 209 7.06 -4.58 -12.87
N ALA A 210 8.21 -4.38 -12.24
CA ALA A 210 9.19 -3.39 -12.68
C ALA A 210 9.77 -3.75 -14.05
N LYS A 211 10.11 -5.03 -14.26
CA LYS A 211 10.68 -5.52 -15.52
C LYS A 211 9.76 -5.29 -16.71
N GLU A 212 8.45 -5.46 -16.52
CA GLU A 212 7.47 -5.24 -17.57
C GLU A 212 6.95 -3.81 -17.64
N GLN A 213 7.28 -2.98 -16.65
CA GLN A 213 6.69 -1.64 -16.42
C GLN A 213 5.17 -1.67 -16.63
N ALA A 214 4.52 -2.64 -15.98
CA ALA A 214 3.11 -2.92 -16.18
C ALA A 214 2.41 -3.21 -14.85
N VAL A 215 1.18 -2.71 -14.75
CA VAL A 215 0.26 -3.03 -13.67
C VAL A 215 -0.77 -4.02 -14.19
N TYR A 216 -0.88 -5.14 -13.50
CA TYR A 216 -1.97 -6.08 -13.63
C TYR A 216 -2.97 -5.80 -12.52
N TYR A 217 -4.27 -5.71 -12.83
CA TYR A 217 -5.28 -5.47 -11.81
C TYR A 217 -6.57 -6.28 -12.03
N VAL A 218 -7.27 -6.48 -10.92
CA VAL A 218 -8.52 -7.22 -10.79
C VAL A 218 -9.49 -6.35 -10.00
N GLU A 219 -10.76 -6.34 -10.39
CA GLU A 219 -11.83 -5.66 -9.66
C GLU A 219 -12.85 -6.65 -9.10
N ASN A 220 -13.29 -6.40 -7.87
CA ASN A 220 -14.35 -7.12 -7.15
C ASN A 220 -14.12 -8.63 -7.02
N ASN A 221 -12.93 -9.04 -6.58
CA ASN A 221 -12.54 -10.45 -6.39
C ASN A 221 -12.63 -11.34 -7.65
N ARG A 222 -12.76 -10.76 -8.85
CA ARG A 222 -12.84 -11.51 -10.12
C ARG A 222 -11.46 -11.85 -10.66
N PHE A 223 -10.72 -12.69 -9.93
CA PHE A 223 -9.35 -13.09 -10.30
C PHE A 223 -9.28 -13.88 -11.63
N GLU A 224 -10.41 -14.32 -12.16
CA GLU A 224 -10.56 -14.85 -13.51
C GLU A 224 -10.56 -13.77 -14.62
N HIS A 225 -10.67 -12.49 -14.25
CA HIS A 225 -10.67 -11.33 -15.15
C HIS A 225 -9.53 -10.37 -14.80
N ILE A 226 -8.32 -10.69 -15.24
CA ILE A 226 -7.12 -9.86 -15.04
C ILE A 226 -6.97 -8.88 -16.22
N THR A 227 -6.85 -7.59 -15.90
CA THR A 227 -6.53 -6.54 -16.87
C THR A 227 -5.07 -6.14 -16.75
N LYS A 228 -4.38 -5.95 -17.87
CA LYS A 228 -3.00 -5.43 -17.92
C LYS A 228 -2.99 -4.00 -18.45
N TYR A 229 -2.32 -3.11 -17.74
CA TYR A 229 -1.99 -1.76 -18.16
C TYR A 229 -0.45 -1.64 -18.23
N VAL A 230 0.05 -1.19 -19.38
CA VAL A 230 1.50 -0.97 -19.60
C VAL A 230 1.73 0.52 -19.65
N PHE A 231 2.70 1.02 -18.90
CA PHE A 231 3.05 2.43 -18.95
C PHE A 231 3.61 2.79 -20.34
N PRO A 232 3.29 3.99 -20.87
CA PRO A 232 3.74 4.44 -22.19
C PRO A 232 5.24 4.70 -22.28
#